data_AF-A0A1X0XSG8-F1
#
_entry.id   AF-A0A1X0XSG8-F1
#
_cell.length_a   1.000
_cell.length_b   1.000
_cell.length_c   1.000
_cell.angle_alpha   90.00
_cell.angle_beta   90.00
_cell.angle_gamma   90.00
#
_symmetry.space_group_name_H-M   'P 1'
#
loop_
_entity.id
_entity.type
_entity.pdbx_description
1 polymer ?
#
loop_
_entity_poly.entity_id
_entity_poly.type
_entity_poly.pdbx_seq_one_letter_code
_entity_poly.pdbx_strand_id
1 'polypeptide(L)'
;MRRPPDGPDEGRPVTRQDVENAEHRAEQARRAAAAAARSAAGSLETSARLHERLAAVEDETVQQGVGNADVMRESAWFHRQSAAADHKLAELKRQEAEADDR
;
A
#
# COMPACT_ATOMS: atom_id res chain seq x y z
N MET A 1 -35.98 -6.22 -15.28
CA MET A 1 -35.93 -5.64 -13.93
C MET A 1 -34.53 -5.09 -13.69
N ARG A 2 -34.37 -3.76 -13.62
CA ARG A 2 -33.15 -3.09 -13.13
C ARG A 2 -33.59 -2.18 -11.99
N ARG A 3 -33.00 -2.34 -10.80
CA ARG A 3 -33.18 -1.39 -9.69
C ARG A 3 -32.44 -0.09 -10.07
N PRO A 4 -33.05 1.10 -9.94
CA PRO A 4 -32.33 2.35 -10.10
C PRO A 4 -31.32 2.52 -8.95
N PRO A 5 -30.20 3.23 -9.17
CA PRO A 5 -29.31 3.62 -8.08
C PRO A 5 -30.03 4.63 -7.18
N ASP A 6 -30.14 4.33 -5.90
CA ASP A 6 -30.68 5.24 -4.88
C ASP A 6 -29.69 6.40 -4.67
N GLY A 7 -29.73 7.39 -5.56
CA GLY A 7 -29.25 8.74 -5.27
C GLY A 7 -30.18 9.43 -4.27
N PRO A 8 -29.79 10.58 -3.68
CA PRO A 8 -30.74 11.37 -2.92
C PRO A 8 -31.91 11.70 -3.84
N ASP A 9 -33.09 11.24 -3.44
CA ASP A 9 -34.36 11.51 -4.11
C ASP A 9 -34.50 13.03 -4.25
N GLU A 10 -34.26 13.55 -5.46
CA GLU A 10 -34.19 14.99 -5.77
C GLU A 10 -35.57 15.63 -5.50
N GLY A 11 -35.83 15.96 -4.23
CA GLY A 11 -37.11 16.50 -3.80
C GLY A 11 -37.52 16.17 -2.36
N ARG A 12 -36.93 15.15 -1.70
CA ARG A 12 -37.21 14.89 -0.28
C ARG A 12 -36.30 15.73 0.62
N PRO A 13 -36.81 16.35 1.70
CA PRO A 13 -35.98 17.06 2.66
C PRO A 13 -34.99 16.09 3.31
N VAL A 14 -33.71 16.45 3.36
CA VAL A 14 -32.68 15.70 4.09
C VAL A 14 -33.08 15.63 5.56
N THR A 15 -33.18 14.42 6.08
CA THR A 15 -33.55 14.20 7.47
C THR A 15 -32.31 14.09 8.35
N ARG A 16 -32.49 14.26 9.66
CA ARG A 16 -31.44 13.97 10.65
C ARG A 16 -30.93 12.53 10.52
N GLN A 17 -31.82 11.58 10.26
CA GLN A 17 -31.46 10.17 10.05
C GLN A 17 -30.57 9.98 8.82
N ASP A 18 -30.78 10.75 7.74
CA ASP A 18 -29.94 10.70 6.55
C ASP A 18 -28.50 11.15 6.88
N VAL A 19 -28.35 12.21 7.69
CA VAL A 19 -27.05 12.70 8.15
C VAL A 19 -26.36 11.66 9.04
N GLU A 20 -27.04 11.11 10.04
CA GLU A 20 -26.50 10.07 10.93
C GLU A 20 -26.06 8.82 10.16
N ASN A 21 -26.84 8.41 9.15
CA ASN A 21 -26.49 7.30 8.27
C ASN A 21 -25.29 7.61 7.35
N ALA A 22 -25.13 8.86 6.93
CA ALA A 22 -23.99 9.29 6.13
C ALA A 22 -22.71 9.33 6.97
N GLU A 23 -22.78 9.89 8.19
CA GLU A 23 -21.66 9.92 9.14
C GLU A 23 -21.19 8.51 9.50
N HIS A 24 -22.13 7.60 9.82
CA HIS A 24 -21.80 6.21 10.10
C HIS A 24 -21.12 5.53 8.90
N ARG A 25 -21.62 5.75 7.68
CA ARG A 25 -21.00 5.20 6.47
C ARG A 25 -19.60 5.78 6.21
N ALA A 26 -19.42 7.08 6.43
CA ALA A 26 -18.12 7.73 6.29
C ALA A 26 -17.10 7.17 7.30
N GLU A 27 -17.51 6.93 8.54
CA GLU A 27 -16.67 6.31 9.57
C GLU A 27 -16.24 4.89 9.19
N GLN A 28 -17.19 4.07 8.71
CA GLN A 28 -16.87 2.72 8.25
C GLN A 28 -15.91 2.73 7.05
N ALA A 29 -16.07 3.68 6.12
CA ALA A 29 -15.18 3.84 4.98
C ALA A 29 -13.76 4.22 5.40
N ARG A 30 -13.61 5.17 6.36
CA ARG A 30 -12.30 5.55 6.92
C ARG A 30 -11.59 4.35 7.56
N ARG A 31 -12.29 3.59 8.41
CA ARG A 31 -11.72 2.39 9.04
C ARG A 31 -11.25 1.34 8.02
N ALA A 32 -12.03 1.15 6.96
CA ALA A 32 -11.67 0.24 5.88
C ALA A 32 -10.44 0.73 5.11
N ALA A 33 -10.35 2.04 4.82
CA ALA A 33 -9.20 2.66 4.18
C ALA A 33 -7.92 2.51 5.03
N ALA A 34 -7.99 2.83 6.33
CA ALA A 34 -6.88 2.66 7.26
C ALA A 34 -6.39 1.20 7.33
N ALA A 35 -7.32 0.23 7.37
CA ALA A 35 -6.97 -1.18 7.37
C ALA A 35 -6.28 -1.62 6.05
N ALA A 36 -6.78 -1.16 4.91
CA ALA A 36 -6.18 -1.42 3.61
C ALA A 36 -4.78 -0.80 3.50
N ALA A 37 -4.59 0.43 3.99
CA ALA A 37 -3.31 1.10 4.04
C ALA A 37 -2.29 0.35 4.91
N ARG A 38 -2.67 -0.11 6.12
CA ARG A 38 -1.81 -0.97 6.97
C ARG A 38 -1.42 -2.27 6.27
N SER A 39 -2.37 -2.91 5.59
CA SER A 39 -2.09 -4.13 4.83
C SER A 39 -1.09 -3.87 3.71
N ALA A 40 -1.27 -2.79 2.94
CA ALA A 40 -0.37 -2.40 1.86
C ALA A 40 1.04 -2.11 2.39
N ALA A 41 1.16 -1.41 3.53
CA ALA A 41 2.44 -1.17 4.18
C ALA A 41 3.18 -2.48 4.52
N GLY A 42 2.47 -3.47 5.07
CA GLY A 42 3.06 -4.77 5.38
C GLY A 42 3.52 -5.55 4.14
N SER A 43 2.77 -5.49 3.04
CA SER A 43 3.16 -6.12 1.77
C SER A 43 4.38 -5.45 1.14
N LEU A 44 4.45 -4.11 1.17
CA LEU A 44 5.60 -3.34 0.68
C LEU A 44 6.86 -3.63 1.50
N GLU A 45 6.75 -3.67 2.82
CA GLU A 45 7.85 -4.05 3.72
C GLU A 45 8.37 -5.48 3.42
N THR A 46 7.45 -6.41 3.12
CA THR A 46 7.84 -7.77 2.71
C THR A 46 8.57 -7.76 1.36
N SER A 47 8.07 -7.00 0.38
CA SER A 47 8.69 -6.82 -0.93
C SER A 47 10.10 -6.23 -0.81
N ALA A 48 10.28 -5.19 0.01
CA ALA A 48 11.57 -4.57 0.27
C ALA A 48 12.61 -5.58 0.76
N ARG A 49 12.25 -6.41 1.76
CA ARG A 49 13.13 -7.45 2.31
C ARG A 49 13.49 -8.52 1.29
N LEU A 50 12.60 -8.84 0.36
CA LEU A 50 12.89 -9.77 -0.72
C LEU A 50 13.91 -9.18 -1.70
N HIS A 51 13.74 -7.90 -2.05
CA HIS A 51 14.72 -7.18 -2.87
C HIS A 51 16.10 -7.11 -2.20
N GLU A 52 16.17 -6.77 -0.91
CA GLU A 52 17.44 -6.78 -0.16
C GLU A 52 18.11 -8.15 -0.16
N ARG A 53 17.31 -9.21 0.05
CA ARG A 53 17.81 -10.59 0.04
C ARG A 53 18.35 -10.99 -1.32
N LEU A 54 17.68 -10.61 -2.41
CA LEU A 54 18.14 -10.87 -3.78
C LEU A 54 19.45 -10.15 -4.06
N ALA A 55 19.56 -8.86 -3.71
CA ALA A 55 20.80 -8.10 -3.86
C ALA A 55 21.96 -8.76 -3.11
N ALA A 56 21.72 -9.25 -1.89
CA ALA A 56 22.75 -9.93 -1.09
C ALA A 56 23.23 -11.24 -1.74
N VAL A 57 22.31 -12.03 -2.32
CA VAL A 57 22.66 -13.27 -3.04
C VAL A 57 23.48 -12.98 -4.30
N GLU A 58 23.12 -11.94 -5.05
CA GLU A 58 23.88 -11.53 -6.24
C GLU A 58 25.28 -11.01 -5.87
N ASP A 59 25.41 -10.24 -4.79
CA ASP A 59 26.71 -9.81 -4.28
C ASP A 59 27.59 -11.00 -3.86
N GLU A 60 27.02 -12.00 -3.19
CA GLU A 60 27.72 -13.24 -2.83
C GLU A 60 28.16 -14.01 -4.08
N THR A 61 27.29 -14.08 -5.09
CA THR A 61 27.58 -14.75 -6.37
C THR A 61 28.77 -14.09 -7.08
N VAL A 62 28.85 -12.76 -7.05
CA VAL A 62 30.01 -12.00 -7.56
C VAL A 62 31.28 -12.32 -6.77
N GLN A 63 31.20 -12.40 -5.45
CA GLN A 63 32.36 -12.73 -4.59
C GLN A 63 32.89 -14.15 -4.83
N GLN A 64 32.00 -15.09 -5.15
CA GLN A 64 32.37 -16.46 -5.52
C GLN A 64 32.95 -16.56 -6.95
N GLY A 65 32.94 -15.48 -7.72
CA GLY A 65 33.45 -15.47 -9.10
C GLY A 65 32.57 -16.23 -10.09
N VAL A 66 31.29 -16.44 -9.75
CA VAL A 66 30.34 -17.20 -10.58
C VAL A 66 29.51 -16.23 -11.42
N GLY A 67 29.36 -16.54 -12.72
CA GLY A 67 28.51 -15.77 -13.62
C GLY A 67 29.13 -14.47 -14.13
N ASN A 68 28.28 -13.59 -14.67
CA ASN A 68 28.71 -12.29 -15.20
C ASN A 68 28.65 -11.23 -14.10
N ALA A 69 29.82 -10.83 -13.58
CA ALA A 69 29.93 -9.94 -12.45
C ALA A 69 29.31 -8.55 -12.68
N ASP A 70 29.38 -8.02 -13.90
CA ASP A 70 28.85 -6.68 -14.20
C ASP A 70 27.32 -6.69 -14.20
N VAL A 71 26.71 -7.72 -14.80
CA VAL A 71 25.25 -7.91 -14.78
C VAL A 71 24.74 -8.10 -13.36
N MET A 72 25.43 -8.92 -12.55
CA MET A 72 25.03 -9.16 -11.16
C MET A 72 25.14 -7.90 -10.30
N ARG A 73 26.17 -7.07 -10.49
CA ARG A 73 26.30 -5.79 -9.77
C ARG A 73 25.22 -4.80 -10.14
N GLU A 74 24.87 -4.71 -11.43
CA GLU A 74 23.78 -3.85 -11.89
C GLU A 74 22.43 -4.30 -11.33
N SER A 75 22.16 -5.61 -11.36
CA SER A 75 20.95 -6.21 -10.78
C SER A 75 20.86 -5.98 -9.27
N ALA A 76 21.96 -6.18 -8.54
CA ALA A 76 22.00 -5.96 -7.09
C ALA A 76 21.76 -4.49 -6.74
N TRP A 77 22.31 -3.57 -7.53
CA TRP A 77 22.02 -2.14 -7.41
C TRP A 77 20.53 -1.84 -7.63
N PHE A 78 19.93 -2.39 -8.68
CA PHE A 78 18.50 -2.22 -8.98
C PHE A 78 17.62 -2.75 -7.84
N HIS A 79 17.95 -3.91 -7.27
CA HIS A 79 17.23 -4.47 -6.13
C HIS A 79 17.34 -3.56 -4.90
N ARG A 80 18.52 -3.00 -4.60
CA ARG A 80 18.68 -2.02 -3.51
C ARG A 80 17.83 -0.76 -3.71
N GLN A 81 17.74 -0.25 -4.94
CA GLN A 81 16.87 0.90 -5.25
C GLN A 81 15.39 0.55 -5.07
N SER A 82 14.97 -0.63 -5.53
CA SER A 82 13.60 -1.11 -5.37
C SER A 82 13.23 -1.30 -3.89
N ALA A 83 14.13 -1.87 -3.09
CA ALA A 83 13.92 -2.00 -1.64
C ALA A 83 13.75 -0.65 -0.95
N ALA A 84 14.59 0.34 -1.29
CA ALA A 84 14.49 1.68 -0.73
C ALA A 84 13.16 2.37 -1.11
N ALA A 85 12.70 2.18 -2.35
CA ALA A 85 11.40 2.68 -2.79
C ALA A 85 10.25 2.02 -2.03
N ASP A 86 10.28 0.71 -1.86
CA ASP A 86 9.25 -0.06 -1.15
C ASP A 86 9.19 0.33 0.34
N HIS A 87 10.33 0.49 1.02
CA HIS A 87 10.36 1.00 2.39
C HIS A 87 9.74 2.40 2.50
N LYS A 88 10.05 3.29 1.56
CA LYS A 88 9.47 4.64 1.53
C LYS A 88 7.95 4.59 1.34
N LEU A 89 7.46 3.74 0.43
CA LEU A 89 6.02 3.58 0.20
C LEU A 89 5.33 2.94 1.41
N ALA A 90 5.97 1.95 2.06
CA ALA A 90 5.45 1.32 3.26
C ALA A 90 5.26 2.36 4.38
N GLU A 91 6.23 3.25 4.55
CA GLU A 91 6.16 4.34 5.52
C GLU A 91 5.03 5.33 5.22
N LEU A 92 4.89 5.75 3.96
CA LEU A 92 3.76 6.61 3.55
C LEU A 92 2.41 5.94 3.82
N LYS A 93 2.30 4.63 3.61
CA LYS A 93 1.06 3.88 3.90
C LYS A 93 0.78 3.72 5.39
N ARG A 94 1.81 3.65 6.25
CA ARG A 94 1.62 3.73 7.71
C ARG A 94 1.08 5.09 8.11
N GLN A 95 1.65 6.16 7.58
CA GLN A 95 1.19 7.53 7.85
C GLN A 95 -0.25 7.79 7.37
N GLU A 96 -0.62 7.27 6.20
CA GLU A 96 -2.00 7.33 5.68
C GLU A 96 -2.98 6.62 6.62
N ALA A 97 -2.62 5.43 7.10
CA ALA A 97 -3.46 4.70 8.04
C ALA A 97 -3.62 5.40 9.40
N GLU A 98 -2.57 6.06 9.89
CA GLU A 98 -2.60 6.80 11.15
C GLU A 98 -3.37 8.12 11.04
N ALA A 99 -3.43 8.72 9.85
CA ALA A 99 -4.21 9.95 9.61
C ALA A 99 -5.71 9.69 9.66
N ASP A 100 -6.16 8.51 9.21
CA ASP A 100 -7.57 8.09 9.23
C ASP A 100 -8.05 7.63 10.63
N ASP A 101 -7.13 7.41 11.57
CA ASP A 101 -7.41 7.05 12.97
C ASP A 101 -7.63 8.31 13.87
N ARG A 102 -7.57 9.54 13.34
CA ARG A 102 -7.76 10.82 14.05
C ARG A 102 -9.00 11.57 13.62
#